data_AF-A0A645EQ27-F1
#
_entry.id   AF-A0A645EQ27-F1
#
_cell.length_a   1.000
_cell.length_b   1.000
_cell.length_c   1.000
_cell.angle_alpha   90.00
_cell.angle_beta   90.00
_cell.angle_gamma   90.00
#
_symmetry.space_group_name_H-M   'P 1'
#
loop_
_entity.id
_entity.type
_entity.pdbx_description
1 polymer ?
#
loop_
_entity_poly.entity_id
_entity_poly.type
_entity_poly.pdbx_seq_one_letter_code
_entity_poly.pdbx_strand_id
1 'polypeptide(L)'
;MVTSSQSLSIAPALLAVITEMPEAVKPGALLTVEGINLNTVTKVEFHYTGGAVVAATSFLPNIDGTSLQMYVPVTLGKVDLILINPVGPSVPYPLSIGLTDPIIGSTVMLTNFNGEGNSQSTWGNPFTFGIPSVPLDGTPCMIGSSSVSGWLWSWATNWGTLPVLDDPNKYVFKMDICVLKAVPSGITAGMTFRGWANSIDLGNIFANTTNGDWKTLTFQLNPDNPINGTGDFGFFLNCSQEVDLSGVYIDNFRFDLK
;
A
#
# COMPACT_ATOMS: atom_id res chain seq x y z
N MET A 1 -13.15 67.49 -12.43
CA MET A 1 -12.19 66.43 -12.04
C MET A 1 -12.99 65.41 -11.23
N VAL A 2 -13.12 64.17 -11.70
CA VAL A 2 -13.75 63.10 -10.90
C VAL A 2 -12.61 62.34 -10.24
N THR A 3 -12.45 62.51 -8.93
CA THR A 3 -11.52 61.73 -8.12
C THR A 3 -12.31 60.64 -7.41
N SER A 4 -12.06 59.38 -7.76
CA SER A 4 -12.57 58.23 -7.02
C SER A 4 -11.74 58.05 -5.75
N SER A 5 -12.41 57.96 -4.60
CA SER A 5 -11.80 57.68 -3.29
C SER A 5 -11.93 56.22 -2.87
N GLN A 6 -12.32 55.32 -3.78
CA GLN A 6 -12.52 53.92 -3.44
C GLN A 6 -11.18 53.17 -3.44
N SER A 7 -10.86 52.56 -2.31
CA SER A 7 -9.81 51.56 -2.19
C SER A 7 -10.45 50.17 -1.99
N LEU A 8 -9.91 49.17 -2.69
CA LEU A 8 -10.24 47.77 -2.46
C LEU A 8 -9.14 47.17 -1.59
N SER A 9 -9.52 46.71 -0.40
CA SER A 9 -8.68 45.89 0.47
C SER A 9 -9.02 44.43 0.23
N ILE A 10 -8.05 43.64 -0.25
CA ILE A 10 -8.19 42.18 -0.33
C ILE A 10 -7.50 41.60 0.90
N ALA A 11 -8.28 40.97 1.78
CA ALA A 11 -7.72 40.25 2.91
C ALA A 11 -6.95 39.01 2.40
N PRO A 12 -5.81 38.64 3.03
CA PRO A 12 -5.11 37.42 2.70
C PRO A 12 -6.06 36.22 2.81
N ALA A 13 -5.95 35.25 1.90
CA ALA A 13 -6.59 33.96 2.08
C ALA A 13 -6.07 33.36 3.40
N LEU A 14 -6.97 32.91 4.27
CA LEU A 14 -6.62 32.27 5.55
C LEU A 14 -6.87 30.76 5.54
N LEU A 15 -7.40 30.24 4.42
CA LEU A 15 -7.59 28.81 4.27
C LEU A 15 -6.24 28.18 3.94
N ALA A 16 -5.83 27.21 4.75
CA ALA A 16 -4.67 26.38 4.45
C ALA A 16 -5.00 25.44 3.30
N VAL A 17 -4.06 25.31 2.37
CA VAL A 17 -4.16 24.38 1.25
C VAL A 17 -2.87 23.57 1.20
N ILE A 18 -2.99 22.24 1.16
CA ILE A 18 -1.87 21.35 0.87
C ILE A 18 -1.75 21.27 -0.66
N THR A 19 -0.56 21.57 -1.17
CA THR A 19 -0.22 21.45 -2.59
C THR A 19 0.64 20.24 -2.87
N GLU A 20 1.37 19.74 -1.86
CA GLU A 20 2.18 18.53 -1.97
C GLU A 20 2.14 17.73 -0.67
N MET A 21 1.91 16.43 -0.78
CA MET A 21 1.99 15.47 0.34
C MET A 21 2.24 14.07 -0.19
N PRO A 22 2.87 13.18 0.59
CA PRO A 22 2.95 11.77 0.23
C PRO A 22 1.55 11.12 0.31
N GLU A 23 1.30 10.16 -0.57
CA GLU A 23 0.05 9.40 -0.60
C GLU A 23 -0.04 8.36 0.54
N ALA A 24 1.11 7.95 1.09
CA ALA A 24 1.19 7.01 2.19
C ALA A 24 2.33 7.33 3.15
N VAL A 25 2.16 6.95 4.41
CA VAL A 25 3.12 7.20 5.48
C VAL A 25 3.03 6.12 6.55
N LYS A 26 4.18 5.81 7.15
CA LYS A 26 4.26 4.81 8.22
C LYS A 26 3.53 5.32 9.47
N PRO A 27 2.86 4.44 10.25
CA PRO A 27 2.24 4.80 11.51
C PRO A 27 3.27 5.40 12.47
N GLY A 28 2.90 6.48 13.16
CA GLY A 28 3.80 7.18 14.08
C GLY A 28 4.94 7.96 13.42
N ALA A 29 5.09 7.92 12.10
CA ALA A 29 6.14 8.66 11.41
C ALA A 29 5.82 10.16 11.33
N LEU A 30 6.87 10.96 11.10
CA LEU A 30 6.76 12.38 10.82
C LEU A 30 6.30 12.55 9.36
N LEU A 31 5.11 13.12 9.16
CA LEU A 31 4.60 13.57 7.88
C LEU A 31 4.99 15.02 7.66
N THR A 32 5.56 15.33 6.50
CA THR A 32 5.78 16.70 6.03
C THR A 32 4.89 16.95 4.82
N VAL A 33 4.16 18.07 4.83
CA VAL A 33 3.33 18.52 3.71
C VAL A 33 3.75 19.94 3.32
N GLU A 34 3.60 20.27 2.04
CA GLU A 34 3.82 21.61 1.51
C GLU A 34 2.51 22.25 1.06
N GLY A 35 2.45 23.57 1.09
CA GLY A 35 1.20 24.26 0.87
C GLY A 35 1.23 25.76 0.98
N ILE A 36 0.06 26.33 1.25
CA ILE A 36 -0.21 27.75 1.37
C ILE A 36 -0.93 28.00 2.70
N ASN A 37 -0.54 29.05 3.42
CA ASN A 37 -1.13 29.47 4.71
C ASN A 37 -1.09 28.40 5.80
N LEU A 38 -0.14 27.47 5.75
CA LEU A 38 -0.05 26.38 6.72
C LEU A 38 0.27 26.87 8.14
N ASN A 39 0.87 28.06 8.27
CA ASN A 39 1.07 28.76 9.54
C ASN A 39 -0.23 29.21 10.23
N THR A 40 -1.37 29.18 9.53
CA THR A 40 -2.67 29.52 10.12
C THR A 40 -3.42 28.31 10.68
N VAL A 41 -2.85 27.10 10.55
CA VAL A 41 -3.46 25.85 11.06
C VAL A 41 -3.47 25.86 12.58
N THR A 42 -4.64 25.61 13.17
CA THR A 42 -4.86 25.55 14.63
C THR A 42 -5.12 24.14 15.13
N LYS A 43 -5.54 23.21 14.26
CA LYS A 43 -5.69 21.80 14.57
C LYS A 43 -5.52 20.95 13.30
N VAL A 44 -5.04 19.73 13.48
CA VAL A 44 -4.94 18.72 12.43
C VAL A 44 -5.70 17.48 12.88
N GLU A 45 -6.51 16.90 11.99
CA GLU A 45 -7.30 15.70 12.25
C GLU A 45 -7.12 14.65 11.16
N PHE A 46 -7.10 13.39 11.57
CA PHE A 46 -7.10 12.21 10.71
C PHE A 46 -8.45 11.51 10.85
N HIS A 47 -9.25 11.55 9.80
CA HIS A 47 -10.61 11.01 9.76
C HIS A 47 -10.59 9.63 9.09
N TYR A 48 -10.71 8.57 9.87
CA TYR A 48 -10.70 7.21 9.36
C TYR A 48 -12.02 6.89 8.65
N THR A 49 -11.96 6.05 7.61
CA THR A 49 -13.16 5.58 6.88
C THR A 49 -14.21 4.92 7.79
N GLY A 50 -13.81 4.39 8.96
CA GLY A 50 -14.70 3.83 9.99
C GLY A 50 -15.35 4.86 10.92
N GLY A 51 -15.17 6.16 10.69
CA GLY A 51 -15.76 7.26 11.46
C GLY A 51 -14.97 7.68 12.69
N ALA A 52 -13.86 7.01 13.00
CA ALA A 52 -12.95 7.46 14.07
C ALA A 52 -12.20 8.73 13.63
N VAL A 53 -12.14 9.73 14.51
CA VAL A 53 -11.37 10.95 14.29
C VAL A 53 -10.25 11.01 15.31
N VAL A 54 -9.01 11.10 14.82
CA VAL A 54 -7.81 11.21 15.67
C VAL A 54 -7.16 12.56 15.41
N ALA A 55 -7.03 13.39 16.44
CA ALA A 55 -6.29 14.65 16.32
C ALA A 55 -4.77 14.38 16.35
N ALA A 56 -4.00 15.13 15.55
CA ALA A 56 -2.55 15.14 15.69
C ALA A 56 -2.16 15.63 17.09
N THR A 57 -1.26 14.90 17.76
CA THR A 57 -0.77 15.27 19.10
C THR A 57 0.12 16.50 19.07
N SER A 58 0.85 16.69 17.98
CA SER A 58 1.61 17.90 17.69
C SER A 58 1.77 18.10 16.19
N PHE A 59 1.88 19.36 15.81
CA PHE A 59 2.27 19.78 14.48
C PHE A 59 3.08 21.07 14.57
N LEU A 60 3.99 21.26 13.63
CA LEU A 60 4.94 22.37 13.56
C LEU A 60 4.80 23.01 12.18
N PRO A 61 3.99 24.07 12.04
CA PRO A 61 4.00 24.84 10.81
C PRO A 61 5.29 25.65 10.75
N ASN A 62 5.84 25.79 9.54
CA ASN A 62 6.92 26.75 9.34
C ASN A 62 6.39 28.19 9.36
N ILE A 63 7.29 29.14 9.63
CA ILE A 63 6.91 30.55 9.85
C ILE A 63 6.31 31.19 8.59
N ASP A 64 6.84 30.85 7.42
CA ASP A 64 6.38 31.39 6.13
C ASP A 64 5.07 30.74 5.62
N GLY A 65 4.57 29.70 6.31
CA GLY A 65 3.31 29.03 5.98
C GLY A 65 3.34 28.15 4.74
N THR A 66 4.53 27.76 4.28
CA THR A 66 4.72 26.87 3.12
C THR A 66 4.88 25.39 3.47
N SER A 67 5.17 25.06 4.73
CA SER A 67 5.30 23.67 5.18
C SER A 67 4.68 23.42 6.56
N LEU A 68 4.25 22.18 6.78
CA LEU A 68 3.69 21.70 8.03
C LEU A 68 4.20 20.30 8.31
N GLN A 69 4.82 20.13 9.48
CA GLN A 69 5.26 18.82 9.96
C GLN A 69 4.32 18.33 11.05
N MET A 70 3.95 17.05 11.04
CA MET A 70 3.04 16.46 12.03
C MET A 70 3.36 14.98 12.24
N TYR A 71 3.13 14.47 13.45
CA TYR A 71 3.18 13.02 13.66
C TYR A 71 1.86 12.37 13.27
N VAL A 72 1.97 11.29 12.49
CA VAL A 72 0.84 10.50 12.04
C VAL A 72 0.40 9.54 13.15
N PRO A 73 -0.90 9.25 13.32
CA PRO A 73 -1.37 8.25 14.25
C PRO A 73 -0.66 6.90 14.07
N VAL A 74 -0.57 6.13 15.17
CA VAL A 74 -0.05 4.76 15.15
C VAL A 74 -1.10 3.74 14.66
N THR A 75 -2.37 4.15 14.58
CA THR A 75 -3.46 3.33 14.06
C THR A 75 -3.37 3.26 12.54
N LEU A 76 -3.46 2.05 12.00
CA LEU A 76 -3.44 1.80 10.57
C LEU A 76 -4.77 2.19 9.92
N GLY A 77 -4.73 2.59 8.65
CA GLY A 77 -5.91 2.73 7.81
C GLY A 77 -5.84 3.89 6.84
N LYS A 78 -6.84 3.95 5.96
CA LYS A 78 -7.09 5.10 5.10
C LYS A 78 -7.75 6.21 5.93
N VAL A 79 -7.23 7.42 5.78
CA VAL A 79 -7.73 8.60 6.46
C VAL A 79 -7.87 9.76 5.49
N ASP A 80 -8.81 10.64 5.78
CA ASP A 80 -8.81 12.00 5.28
C ASP A 80 -8.08 12.90 6.29
N LEU A 81 -6.98 13.51 5.85
CA LEU A 81 -6.29 14.55 6.60
C LEU A 81 -7.08 15.86 6.45
N ILE A 82 -7.47 16.44 7.58
CA ILE A 82 -8.19 17.71 7.66
C ILE A 82 -7.36 18.72 8.44
N LEU A 83 -7.10 19.87 7.81
CA LEU A 83 -6.50 21.02 8.47
C LEU A 83 -7.62 21.94 8.96
N ILE A 84 -7.58 22.35 10.23
CA ILE A 84 -8.52 23.31 10.79
C ILE A 84 -7.81 24.64 10.98
N ASN A 85 -8.44 25.70 10.49
CA ASN A 85 -7.94 27.06 10.50
C ASN A 85 -9.02 28.00 11.06
N PRO A 86 -8.72 29.28 11.38
CA PRO A 86 -9.71 30.23 11.91
C PRO A 86 -10.94 30.43 11.00
N VAL A 87 -10.81 30.18 9.70
CA VAL A 87 -11.88 30.32 8.71
C VAL A 87 -12.67 29.02 8.46
N GLY A 88 -12.25 27.90 9.05
CA GLY A 88 -12.91 26.59 8.89
C GLY A 88 -11.95 25.46 8.51
N PRO A 89 -12.50 24.24 8.31
CA PRO A 89 -11.73 23.10 7.86
C PRO A 89 -11.34 23.23 6.38
N SER A 90 -10.20 22.65 6.02
CA SER A 90 -9.79 22.43 4.64
C SER A 90 -10.69 21.41 3.95
N VAL A 91 -10.50 21.26 2.65
CA VAL A 91 -10.93 20.04 1.95
C VAL A 91 -10.22 18.80 2.53
N PRO A 92 -10.80 17.60 2.40
CA PRO A 92 -10.14 16.33 2.70
C PRO A 92 -8.91 16.08 1.83
N TYR A 93 -7.81 15.66 2.46
CA TYR A 93 -6.63 15.16 1.76
C TYR A 93 -6.43 13.66 2.07
N PRO A 94 -6.65 12.76 1.09
CA PRO A 94 -6.52 11.33 1.31
C PRO A 94 -5.08 10.93 1.66
N LEU A 95 -4.92 10.10 2.70
CA LEU A 95 -3.65 9.58 3.16
C LEU A 95 -3.81 8.11 3.59
N SER A 96 -2.88 7.26 3.18
CA SER A 96 -2.78 5.90 3.73
C SER A 96 -1.80 5.88 4.91
N ILE A 97 -2.29 5.56 6.10
CA ILE A 97 -1.44 5.29 7.26
C ILE A 97 -1.17 3.80 7.28
N GLY A 98 -0.03 3.40 6.72
CA GLY A 98 0.29 2.01 6.43
C GLY A 98 1.79 1.79 6.33
N LEU A 99 2.20 0.54 6.53
CA LEU A 99 3.59 0.12 6.39
C LEU A 99 3.87 -0.52 5.03
N THR A 100 2.90 -0.45 4.12
CA THR A 100 3.02 -0.82 2.72
C THR A 100 3.31 0.41 1.86
N ASP A 101 4.02 0.21 0.76
CA ASP A 101 4.24 1.23 -0.26
C ASP A 101 2.91 1.60 -0.91
N PRO A 102 2.68 2.89 -1.25
CA PRO A 102 1.45 3.33 -1.89
C PRO A 102 1.24 2.66 -3.25
N ILE A 103 -0.02 2.42 -3.60
CA ILE A 103 -0.43 2.05 -4.96
C ILE A 103 -0.75 3.34 -5.70
N ILE A 104 0.11 3.71 -6.64
CA ILE A 104 0.04 5.00 -7.36
C ILE A 104 -0.44 4.80 -8.80
N GLY A 105 -0.72 5.88 -9.53
CA GLY A 105 -1.24 5.80 -10.91
C GLY A 105 -0.35 5.08 -11.92
N SER A 106 0.96 4.96 -11.66
CA SER A 106 1.90 4.20 -12.49
C SER A 106 2.08 2.74 -12.05
N THR A 107 1.47 2.31 -10.95
CA THR A 107 1.50 0.92 -10.50
C THR A 107 0.73 0.05 -11.48
N VAL A 108 1.37 -1.02 -11.97
CA VAL A 108 0.72 -2.05 -12.77
C VAL A 108 0.26 -3.16 -11.84
N MET A 109 -1.02 -3.19 -11.51
CA MET A 109 -1.59 -4.20 -10.64
C MET A 109 -1.70 -5.54 -11.37
N LEU A 110 -1.15 -6.61 -10.78
CA LEU A 110 -1.36 -7.99 -11.25
C LEU A 110 -2.63 -8.56 -10.62
N THR A 111 -2.74 -8.48 -9.30
CA THR A 111 -3.96 -8.80 -8.56
C THR A 111 -3.93 -8.17 -7.17
N ASN A 112 -5.07 -7.68 -6.73
CA ASN A 112 -5.34 -7.25 -5.35
C ASN A 112 -6.47 -8.08 -4.72
N PHE A 113 -6.83 -9.23 -5.32
CA PHE A 113 -7.83 -10.18 -4.82
C PHE A 113 -9.26 -9.64 -4.62
N ASN A 114 -9.53 -8.40 -5.06
CA ASN A 114 -10.79 -7.67 -4.85
C ASN A 114 -11.87 -7.90 -5.91
N GLY A 115 -11.57 -8.70 -6.94
CA GLY A 115 -12.47 -8.92 -8.09
C GLY A 115 -12.65 -10.40 -8.41
N GLU A 116 -13.52 -10.68 -9.40
CA GLU A 116 -13.73 -12.03 -9.94
C GLU A 116 -12.62 -12.44 -10.93
N GLY A 117 -12.63 -13.70 -11.36
CA GLY A 117 -11.76 -14.23 -12.41
C GLY A 117 -10.32 -14.48 -11.94
N ASN A 118 -9.35 -13.92 -12.66
CA ASN A 118 -7.91 -14.11 -12.39
C ASN A 118 -7.50 -13.68 -10.97
N SER A 119 -8.19 -12.68 -10.43
CA SER A 119 -7.89 -12.16 -9.10
C SER A 119 -8.08 -13.18 -7.98
N GLN A 120 -8.89 -14.23 -8.19
CA GLN A 120 -9.13 -15.30 -7.21
C GLN A 120 -8.79 -16.68 -7.78
N SER A 121 -7.91 -16.76 -8.78
CA SER A 121 -7.52 -18.04 -9.36
C SER A 121 -6.52 -18.78 -8.48
N THR A 122 -6.91 -19.95 -7.97
CA THR A 122 -5.97 -20.90 -7.35
C THR A 122 -5.97 -22.20 -8.12
N TRP A 123 -4.77 -22.70 -8.39
CA TRP A 123 -4.54 -24.12 -8.57
C TRP A 123 -3.82 -24.59 -7.32
N GLY A 124 -4.39 -25.55 -6.58
CA GLY A 124 -3.82 -25.97 -5.29
C GLY A 124 -4.45 -25.27 -4.08
N ASN A 125 -4.02 -25.70 -2.89
CA ASN A 125 -4.58 -25.26 -1.61
C ASN A 125 -3.47 -25.12 -0.56
N PRO A 126 -2.88 -23.92 -0.43
CA PRO A 126 -2.55 -23.51 0.92
C PRO A 126 -3.17 -22.17 1.31
N PHE A 127 -3.79 -21.45 0.38
CA PHE A 127 -4.46 -20.19 0.66
C PHE A 127 -5.93 -20.23 0.23
N THR A 128 -6.77 -19.65 1.07
CA THR A 128 -8.15 -19.28 0.73
C THR A 128 -8.23 -17.78 0.47
N PHE A 129 -9.35 -17.31 -0.08
CA PHE A 129 -9.62 -15.89 -0.25
C PHE A 129 -10.69 -15.42 0.72
N GLY A 130 -10.46 -14.29 1.38
CA GLY A 130 -11.43 -13.72 2.31
C GLY A 130 -10.87 -12.52 3.05
N ILE A 131 -11.69 -11.96 3.94
CA ILE A 131 -11.26 -10.87 4.82
C ILE A 131 -10.41 -11.45 5.95
N PRO A 132 -9.14 -11.03 6.11
CA PRO A 132 -8.27 -11.54 7.16
C PRO A 132 -8.65 -10.96 8.54
N SER A 133 -8.10 -11.54 9.61
CA SER A 133 -8.30 -11.01 10.96
C SER A 133 -7.63 -9.65 11.18
N VAL A 134 -6.64 -9.32 10.36
CA VAL A 134 -5.98 -8.01 10.30
C VAL A 134 -6.12 -7.46 8.89
N PRO A 135 -7.20 -6.71 8.60
CA PRO A 135 -7.47 -6.19 7.26
C PRO A 135 -6.46 -5.10 6.87
N LEU A 136 -6.00 -5.12 5.62
CA LEU A 136 -5.19 -4.03 5.04
C LEU A 136 -6.08 -2.83 4.70
N ASP A 137 -7.17 -3.07 3.96
CA ASP A 137 -8.09 -2.03 3.48
C ASP A 137 -9.56 -2.49 3.47
N GLY A 138 -9.87 -3.59 4.14
CA GLY A 138 -11.23 -4.11 4.31
C GLY A 138 -11.72 -4.99 3.16
N THR A 139 -10.84 -5.33 2.21
CA THR A 139 -11.17 -6.22 1.09
C THR A 139 -10.50 -7.60 1.22
N PRO A 140 -10.86 -8.58 0.36
CA PRO A 140 -10.30 -9.92 0.45
C PRO A 140 -8.81 -9.98 0.11
N CYS A 141 -8.08 -10.88 0.76
CA CYS A 141 -6.68 -11.20 0.45
C CYS A 141 -6.47 -12.73 0.45
N MET A 142 -5.24 -13.19 0.20
CA MET A 142 -4.86 -14.59 0.42
C MET A 142 -4.69 -14.87 1.92
N ILE A 143 -5.29 -15.96 2.43
CA ILE A 143 -5.26 -16.37 3.84
C ILE A 143 -4.67 -17.79 3.96
N GLY A 144 -3.54 -17.90 4.67
CA GLY A 144 -2.79 -19.16 4.79
C GLY A 144 -3.48 -20.24 5.64
N SER A 145 -3.28 -21.50 5.25
CA SER A 145 -3.78 -22.70 5.92
C SER A 145 -2.78 -23.26 6.92
N SER A 146 -3.26 -24.04 7.89
CA SER A 146 -2.43 -24.53 9.01
C SER A 146 -1.62 -25.79 8.75
N SER A 147 -1.82 -26.45 7.60
CA SER A 147 -1.15 -27.70 7.25
C SER A 147 -0.80 -27.66 5.76
N VAL A 148 0.40 -27.20 5.47
CA VAL A 148 0.89 -26.95 4.11
C VAL A 148 2.18 -27.72 3.89
N SER A 149 2.24 -28.55 2.84
CA SER A 149 3.40 -29.39 2.55
C SER A 149 3.61 -29.60 1.05
N GLY A 150 4.84 -29.96 0.68
CA GLY A 150 5.21 -30.25 -0.69
C GLY A 150 5.28 -29.02 -1.59
N TRP A 151 5.28 -29.26 -2.89
CA TRP A 151 5.28 -28.21 -3.90
C TRP A 151 3.84 -27.91 -4.33
N LEU A 152 3.45 -26.64 -4.29
CA LEU A 152 2.08 -26.20 -4.53
C LEU A 152 2.04 -24.87 -5.28
N TRP A 153 1.19 -24.78 -6.29
CA TRP A 153 0.65 -23.49 -6.70
C TRP A 153 -0.24 -22.96 -5.56
N SER A 154 -0.13 -21.66 -5.30
CA SER A 154 -0.86 -20.95 -4.23
C SER A 154 -1.79 -19.89 -4.79
N TRP A 155 -1.36 -19.23 -5.86
CA TRP A 155 -2.21 -18.48 -6.78
C TRP A 155 -1.65 -18.75 -8.18
N ALA A 156 -2.50 -18.97 -9.18
CA ALA A 156 -2.04 -19.24 -10.54
C ALA A 156 -3.10 -18.86 -11.57
N THR A 157 -2.66 -18.33 -12.71
CA THR A 157 -3.52 -18.02 -13.86
C THR A 157 -2.73 -18.11 -15.15
N ASN A 158 -3.36 -18.57 -16.23
CA ASN A 158 -2.74 -18.61 -17.55
C ASN A 158 -3.69 -18.35 -18.72
N TRP A 159 -4.95 -17.96 -18.46
CA TRP A 159 -5.98 -17.72 -19.48
C TRP A 159 -6.82 -16.45 -19.24
N GLY A 160 -6.19 -15.32 -18.90
CA GLY A 160 -6.91 -14.04 -18.86
C GLY A 160 -6.05 -12.84 -19.21
N THR A 161 -6.58 -11.64 -18.98
CA THR A 161 -5.87 -10.39 -19.25
C THR A 161 -4.76 -10.22 -18.23
N LEU A 162 -3.51 -10.41 -18.66
CA LEU A 162 -2.32 -10.31 -17.83
C LEU A 162 -1.50 -9.09 -18.25
N PRO A 163 -0.81 -8.44 -17.30
CA PRO A 163 -0.05 -7.24 -17.60
C PRO A 163 1.10 -7.53 -18.56
N VAL A 164 1.40 -6.54 -19.40
CA VAL A 164 2.55 -6.51 -20.30
C VAL A 164 3.54 -5.49 -19.73
N LEU A 165 4.79 -5.91 -19.54
CA LEU A 165 5.90 -5.03 -19.18
C LEU A 165 6.93 -5.09 -20.31
N ASP A 166 7.02 -4.01 -21.08
CA ASP A 166 7.89 -3.94 -22.27
C ASP A 166 9.39 -4.06 -21.93
N ASP A 167 9.78 -3.66 -20.73
CA ASP A 167 11.15 -3.75 -20.21
C ASP A 167 11.13 -4.04 -18.70
N PRO A 168 11.32 -5.32 -18.28
CA PRO A 168 11.39 -5.70 -16.87
C PRO A 168 12.46 -4.94 -16.07
N ASN A 169 13.49 -4.38 -16.73
CA ASN A 169 14.52 -3.60 -16.03
C ASN A 169 14.00 -2.33 -15.39
N LYS A 170 12.88 -1.80 -15.86
CA LYS A 170 12.26 -0.59 -15.32
C LYS A 170 11.40 -0.86 -14.09
N TYR A 171 11.09 -2.12 -13.81
CA TYR A 171 10.10 -2.49 -12.80
C TYR A 171 10.69 -3.36 -11.70
N VAL A 172 10.04 -3.33 -10.56
CA VAL A 172 10.17 -4.32 -9.48
C VAL A 172 8.83 -4.99 -9.27
N PHE A 173 8.87 -6.26 -8.86
CA PHE A 173 7.69 -6.91 -8.33
C PHE A 173 7.53 -6.59 -6.85
N LYS A 174 6.32 -6.26 -6.44
CA LYS A 174 5.96 -6.03 -5.05
C LYS A 174 4.73 -6.82 -4.64
N MET A 175 4.69 -7.13 -3.35
CA MET A 175 3.52 -7.68 -2.69
C MET A 175 3.45 -7.17 -1.25
N ASP A 176 2.25 -7.13 -0.70
CA ASP A 176 2.04 -6.77 0.70
C ASP A 176 1.80 -8.04 1.51
N ILE A 177 2.43 -8.13 2.68
CA ILE A 177 2.36 -9.30 3.55
C ILE A 177 2.12 -8.91 5.00
N CYS A 178 1.29 -9.67 5.70
CA CYS A 178 1.19 -9.65 7.16
C CYS A 178 1.45 -11.07 7.69
N VAL A 179 2.33 -11.20 8.69
CA VAL A 179 2.70 -12.48 9.31
C VAL A 179 2.48 -12.35 10.82
N LEU A 180 1.44 -12.99 11.33
CA LEU A 180 1.15 -13.07 12.77
C LEU A 180 1.96 -14.16 13.45
N LYS A 181 2.27 -15.22 12.70
CA LYS A 181 2.99 -16.40 13.16
C LYS A 181 4.13 -16.70 12.20
N ALA A 182 5.35 -16.58 12.69
CA ALA A 182 6.55 -16.84 11.91
C ALA A 182 6.70 -18.33 11.54
N VAL A 183 7.19 -18.60 10.33
CA VAL A 183 7.58 -19.93 9.85
C VAL A 183 9.05 -19.90 9.48
N PRO A 184 9.97 -20.11 10.45
CA PRO A 184 11.39 -19.81 10.28
C PRO A 184 12.11 -20.71 9.27
N SER A 185 11.59 -21.91 8.98
CA SER A 185 12.25 -22.87 8.10
C SER A 185 11.26 -23.84 7.44
N GLY A 186 11.75 -24.55 6.42
CA GLY A 186 11.01 -25.62 5.75
C GLY A 186 10.05 -25.16 4.67
N ILE A 187 10.10 -23.88 4.29
CA ILE A 187 9.31 -23.28 3.21
C ILE A 187 10.13 -22.27 2.43
N THR A 188 9.90 -22.24 1.12
CA THR A 188 10.33 -21.17 0.21
C THR A 188 9.15 -20.80 -0.68
N ALA A 189 9.16 -19.56 -1.16
CA ALA A 189 8.15 -19.02 -2.06
C ALA A 189 8.80 -18.55 -3.35
N GLY A 190 8.03 -18.58 -4.43
CA GLY A 190 8.45 -18.07 -5.72
C GLY A 190 7.30 -17.48 -6.50
N MET A 191 7.62 -16.68 -7.51
CA MET A 191 6.64 -16.06 -8.39
C MET A 191 7.02 -16.27 -9.84
N THR A 192 6.04 -16.56 -10.70
CA THR A 192 6.19 -16.80 -12.14
C THR A 192 5.38 -15.75 -12.90
N PHE A 193 5.96 -15.19 -13.99
CA PHE A 193 5.34 -14.09 -14.74
C PHE A 193 5.23 -14.31 -16.27
N ARG A 194 5.43 -15.55 -16.73
CA ARG A 194 5.33 -16.06 -18.11
C ARG A 194 6.12 -17.37 -18.18
N GLY A 195 5.70 -18.36 -17.41
CA GLY A 195 6.41 -19.62 -17.26
C GLY A 195 7.76 -19.50 -16.54
N TRP A 196 8.40 -20.65 -16.31
CA TRP A 196 9.56 -20.80 -15.43
C TRP A 196 10.79 -19.97 -15.79
N ALA A 197 10.99 -19.62 -17.06
CA ALA A 197 12.10 -18.75 -17.46
C ALA A 197 11.97 -17.32 -16.89
N ASN A 198 10.76 -16.93 -16.46
CA ASN A 198 10.44 -15.65 -15.82
C ASN A 198 10.22 -15.79 -14.31
N SER A 199 10.51 -16.96 -13.72
CA SER A 199 10.31 -17.12 -12.29
C SER A 199 11.40 -16.43 -11.48
N ILE A 200 11.01 -15.85 -10.36
CA ILE A 200 11.90 -15.32 -9.34
C ILE A 200 11.74 -16.14 -8.06
N ASP A 201 12.86 -16.33 -7.37
CA ASP A 201 12.88 -16.88 -6.01
C ASP A 201 12.64 -15.74 -5.02
N LEU A 202 11.69 -15.94 -4.11
CA LEU A 202 11.36 -14.99 -3.04
C LEU A 202 12.00 -15.43 -1.71
N GLY A 203 12.56 -16.64 -1.65
CA GLY A 203 13.10 -17.23 -0.43
C GLY A 203 12.01 -17.53 0.61
N ASN A 204 12.38 -17.51 1.89
CA ASN A 204 11.42 -17.68 2.98
C ASN A 204 10.87 -16.31 3.44
N ILE A 205 9.85 -15.83 2.74
CA ILE A 205 9.16 -14.56 3.06
C ILE A 205 8.33 -14.62 4.36
N PHE A 206 8.20 -15.79 4.98
CA PHE A 206 7.41 -16.03 6.20
C PHE A 206 8.28 -16.22 7.45
N ALA A 207 9.61 -16.08 7.31
CA ALA A 207 10.56 -16.43 8.37
C ALA A 207 10.36 -15.64 9.67
N ASN A 208 9.84 -14.42 9.58
CA ASN A 208 9.67 -13.51 10.70
C ASN A 208 8.23 -13.03 10.80
N THR A 209 7.81 -12.76 12.03
CA THR A 209 6.54 -12.07 12.30
C THR A 209 6.65 -10.60 11.87
N THR A 210 5.57 -10.06 11.33
CA THR A 210 5.39 -8.61 11.15
C THR A 210 4.66 -7.98 12.33
N ASN A 211 4.31 -8.77 13.36
CA ASN A 211 3.53 -8.35 14.54
C ASN A 211 2.16 -7.74 14.19
N GLY A 212 1.53 -8.22 13.10
CA GLY A 212 0.24 -7.70 12.64
C GLY A 212 0.35 -6.50 11.70
N ASP A 213 1.55 -6.01 11.43
CA ASP A 213 1.74 -4.99 10.42
C ASP A 213 1.70 -5.60 9.02
N TRP A 214 1.08 -4.90 8.08
CA TRP A 214 1.28 -5.16 6.66
C TRP A 214 2.57 -4.51 6.17
N LYS A 215 3.44 -5.26 5.49
CA LYS A 215 4.71 -4.78 4.94
C LYS A 215 4.75 -5.02 3.44
N THR A 216 5.32 -4.09 2.69
CA THR A 216 5.64 -4.35 1.29
C THR A 216 6.98 -5.06 1.16
N LEU A 217 6.99 -6.17 0.45
CA LEU A 217 8.18 -6.85 -0.03
C LEU A 217 8.45 -6.42 -1.48
N THR A 218 9.72 -6.17 -1.80
CA THR A 218 10.15 -5.74 -3.14
C THR A 218 11.19 -6.70 -3.69
N PHE A 219 10.99 -7.16 -4.92
CA PHE A 219 11.85 -8.13 -5.60
C PHE A 219 12.23 -7.66 -7.01
N GLN A 220 13.47 -7.91 -7.39
CA GLN A 220 13.93 -7.64 -8.75
C GLN A 220 13.36 -8.68 -9.71
N LEU A 221 12.98 -8.22 -10.90
CA LEU A 221 12.59 -9.10 -12.00
C LEU A 221 13.80 -9.60 -12.77
N ASN A 222 13.61 -10.69 -13.53
CA ASN A 222 14.62 -11.19 -14.45
C ASN A 222 14.77 -10.17 -15.61
N PRO A 223 15.93 -9.52 -15.75
CA PRO A 223 16.10 -8.38 -16.65
C PRO A 223 16.04 -8.74 -18.14
N ASP A 224 16.42 -9.97 -18.47
CA ASP A 224 16.60 -10.44 -19.85
C ASP A 224 15.37 -11.14 -20.43
N ASN A 225 14.25 -11.16 -19.69
CA ASN A 225 13.07 -11.92 -20.08
C ASN A 225 11.78 -11.09 -19.96
N PRO A 226 11.22 -10.60 -21.07
CA PRO A 226 10.08 -9.71 -21.05
C PRO A 226 8.78 -10.43 -20.67
N ILE A 227 7.95 -9.72 -19.91
CA ILE A 227 6.60 -10.13 -19.52
C ILE A 227 5.62 -9.60 -20.57
N ASN A 228 5.03 -10.49 -21.35
CA ASN A 228 4.25 -10.12 -22.54
C ASN A 228 2.75 -10.42 -22.40
N GLY A 229 2.24 -10.55 -21.17
CA GLY A 229 0.82 -10.81 -20.91
C GLY A 229 0.33 -12.20 -21.32
N THR A 230 1.21 -13.16 -21.57
CA THR A 230 0.84 -14.55 -21.91
C THR A 230 1.60 -15.56 -21.04
N GLY A 231 1.12 -16.82 -21.03
CA GLY A 231 1.75 -17.92 -20.32
C GLY A 231 1.31 -18.02 -18.85
N ASP A 232 2.02 -18.85 -18.09
CA ASP A 232 1.68 -19.12 -16.70
C ASP A 232 2.20 -18.01 -15.78
N PHE A 233 1.28 -17.39 -15.04
CA PHE A 233 1.57 -16.55 -13.90
C PHE A 233 1.20 -17.30 -12.64
N GLY A 234 2.01 -17.19 -11.60
CA GLY A 234 1.64 -17.83 -10.36
C GLY A 234 2.61 -17.63 -9.21
N PHE A 235 2.04 -17.57 -8.03
CA PHE A 235 2.72 -17.64 -6.75
C PHE A 235 2.74 -19.10 -6.33
N PHE A 236 3.93 -19.64 -6.04
CA PHE A 236 4.09 -21.03 -5.63
C PHE A 236 4.89 -21.13 -4.33
N LEU A 237 4.67 -22.23 -3.64
CA LEU A 237 5.40 -22.62 -2.45
C LEU A 237 6.10 -23.95 -2.68
N ASN A 238 7.27 -24.09 -2.05
CA ASN A 238 7.95 -25.36 -1.90
C ASN A 238 8.27 -25.59 -0.43
N CYS A 239 7.57 -26.55 0.16
CA CYS A 239 7.68 -26.91 1.57
C CYS A 239 8.39 -28.25 1.73
N SER A 240 9.57 -28.25 2.36
CA SER A 240 10.34 -29.47 2.63
C SER A 240 9.80 -30.27 3.82
N GLN A 241 8.87 -29.69 4.57
CA GLN A 241 8.15 -30.31 5.68
C GLN A 241 6.74 -29.71 5.74
N GLU A 242 5.87 -30.27 6.57
CA GLU A 242 4.59 -29.62 6.88
C GLU A 242 4.83 -28.34 7.69
N VAL A 243 4.23 -27.23 7.24
CA VAL A 243 4.31 -25.93 7.89
C VAL A 243 2.92 -25.36 8.12
N ASP A 244 2.82 -24.45 9.09
CA ASP A 244 1.59 -23.77 9.48
C ASP A 244 1.64 -22.31 9.03
N LEU A 245 0.86 -21.98 7.99
CA LEU A 245 0.70 -20.62 7.48
C LEU A 245 -0.56 -19.93 8.05
N SER A 246 -1.22 -20.52 9.05
CA SER A 246 -2.34 -19.85 9.71
C SER A 246 -1.85 -18.58 10.41
N GLY A 247 -2.31 -17.44 9.91
CA GLY A 247 -1.81 -16.11 10.30
C GLY A 247 -0.85 -15.45 9.31
N VAL A 248 -0.67 -16.04 8.12
CA VAL A 248 -0.06 -15.38 6.96
C VAL A 248 -1.15 -14.82 6.05
N TYR A 249 -1.05 -13.53 5.74
CA TYR A 249 -1.93 -12.82 4.82
C TYR A 249 -1.10 -12.16 3.72
N ILE A 250 -1.54 -12.26 2.47
CA ILE A 250 -0.82 -11.72 1.31
C ILE A 250 -1.79 -10.99 0.38
N ASP A 251 -1.40 -9.81 -0.07
CA ASP A 251 -2.20 -8.93 -0.92
C ASP A 251 -1.35 -8.17 -1.96
N ASN A 252 -2.01 -7.47 -2.89
CA ASN A 252 -1.45 -6.45 -3.79
C ASN A 252 -0.20 -6.89 -4.56
N PHE A 253 -0.32 -7.99 -5.32
CA PHE A 253 0.68 -8.37 -6.32
C PHE A 253 0.73 -7.31 -7.40
N ARG A 254 1.86 -6.62 -7.53
CA ARG A 254 1.98 -5.47 -8.41
C ARG A 254 3.38 -5.29 -8.96
N PHE A 255 3.47 -4.49 -10.01
CA PHE A 255 4.73 -3.97 -10.52
C PHE A 255 4.77 -2.46 -10.35
N ASP A 256 5.85 -1.98 -9.74
CA ASP A 256 6.13 -0.55 -9.63
C ASP A 256 7.39 -0.24 -10.44
N LEU A 257 7.47 0.99 -10.95
CA LEU A 257 8.71 1.51 -11.51
C LEU A 257 9.80 1.58 -10.42
N LYS A 258 11.04 1.33 -10.83
CA LYS A 258 12.24 1.48 -9.98
C LYS A 258 12.52 2.93 -9.62
#